data_AF-A0A9D5X346-F1
#
_entry.id   AF-A0A9D5X346-F1
#
_cell.length_a   1.000
_cell.length_b   1.000
_cell.length_c   1.000
_cell.angle_alpha   90.00
_cell.angle_beta   90.00
_cell.angle_gamma   90.00
#
_symmetry.space_group_name_H-M   'P 1'
#
loop_
_entity.id
_entity.type
_entity.pdbx_description
1 polymer ?
#
loop_
_entity_poly.entity_id
_entity_poly.type
_entity_poly.pdbx_seq_one_letter_code
_entity_poly.pdbx_strand_id
1 'polypeptide(L)'
;MATLTPARRVAYQAFFECRRNNLRIRDYLRESKDFSELSVQDKAFATRLALGVTLTKGKLDEALKNHLTSGIHLEPKVQDALRIAVFEVLYLETRRDAAISQGVELVKSISKRSS
;
A
#
# COMPACT_ATOMS: atom_id res chain seq x y z
N MET A 1 20.27 -2.67 -2.97
CA MET A 1 18.83 -3.00 -3.04
C MET A 1 18.07 -1.90 -2.31
N ALA A 2 16.99 -1.37 -2.89
CA ALA A 2 16.25 -0.29 -2.25
C ALA A 2 15.55 -0.80 -0.97
N THR A 3 15.72 -0.09 0.14
CA THR A 3 14.99 -0.42 1.37
C THR A 3 13.56 0.10 1.25
N LEU A 4 12.57 -0.70 1.65
CA LEU A 4 11.18 -0.27 1.70
C LEU A 4 11.04 0.94 2.63
N THR A 5 10.52 2.05 2.11
CA THR A 5 10.31 3.27 2.91
C THR A 5 9.28 3.04 4.01
N PRO A 6 9.47 3.62 5.20
CA PRO A 6 8.57 3.42 6.33
C PRO A 6 7.15 3.94 6.04
N ALA A 7 7.01 5.04 5.30
CA ALA A 7 5.71 5.58 4.89
C ALA A 7 4.84 4.57 4.12
N ARG A 8 5.43 3.85 3.15
CA ARG A 8 4.73 2.81 2.36
C ARG A 8 4.32 1.62 3.22
N ARG A 9 5.18 1.24 4.17
CA ARG A 9 4.87 0.17 5.12
C ARG A 9 3.67 0.53 5.99
N VAL A 10 3.67 1.74 6.56
CA VAL A 10 2.57 2.22 7.40
C VAL A 10 1.28 2.38 6.60
N ALA A 11 1.36 2.88 5.36
CA ALA A 11 0.20 2.97 4.48
C ALA A 11 -0.43 1.60 4.19
N TYR A 12 0.40 0.59 3.92
CA TYR A 12 -0.05 -0.79 3.75
C TYR A 12 -0.70 -1.34 5.03
N GLN A 13 -0.06 -1.19 6.18
CA GLN A 13 -0.61 -1.67 7.47
C GLN A 13 -1.96 -1.03 7.76
N ALA A 14 -2.07 0.30 7.59
CA ALA A 14 -3.31 1.01 7.78
C ALA A 14 -4.42 0.51 6.86
N PHE A 15 -4.12 0.34 5.56
CA PHE A 15 -5.10 -0.18 4.61
C PHE A 15 -5.52 -1.62 4.93
N PHE A 16 -4.56 -2.49 5.26
CA PHE A 16 -4.81 -3.89 5.60
C PHE A 16 -5.67 -4.04 6.86
N GLU A 17 -5.30 -3.38 7.96
CA GLU A 17 -6.03 -3.45 9.23
C GLU A 17 -7.41 -2.80 9.12
N CYS A 18 -7.53 -1.68 8.40
CA CYS A 18 -8.84 -1.04 8.19
C CYS A 18 -9.77 -1.89 7.33
N ARG A 19 -9.25 -2.56 6.30
CA ARG A 19 -10.02 -3.53 5.50
C ARG A 19 -10.46 -4.72 6.34
N ARG A 20 -9.57 -5.25 7.19
CA ARG A 20 -9.83 -6.46 8.00
C ARG A 20 -10.83 -6.21 9.13
N ASN A 21 -10.69 -5.08 9.83
CA ASN A 21 -11.47 -4.76 11.04
C ASN A 21 -12.58 -3.73 10.77
N ASN A 22 -12.80 -3.36 9.50
CA ASN A 22 -13.80 -2.37 9.06
C ASN A 22 -13.66 -1.01 9.78
N LEU A 23 -12.42 -0.55 9.93
CA LEU A 23 -12.07 0.70 10.60
C LEU A 23 -11.94 1.86 9.62
N ARG A 24 -12.04 3.09 10.14
CA ARG A 24 -11.74 4.30 9.37
C ARG A 24 -10.23 4.53 9.36
N ILE A 25 -9.65 4.69 8.16
CA ILE A 25 -8.21 4.90 7.97
C ILE A 25 -7.66 6.07 8.80
N ARG A 26 -8.38 7.20 8.82
CA ARG A 26 -7.90 8.39 9.56
C ARG A 26 -7.82 8.14 11.06
N ASP A 27 -8.70 7.33 11.60
CA ASP A 27 -8.75 7.05 13.03
C ASP A 27 -7.61 6.07 13.38
N TYR A 28 -7.44 5.01 12.58
CA TYR A 28 -6.32 4.08 12.72
C TYR A 28 -4.95 4.77 12.62
N LEU A 29 -4.76 5.68 11.65
CA LEU A 29 -3.49 6.40 11.50
C LEU A 29 -3.18 7.28 12.72
N ARG A 30 -4.18 7.87 13.38
CA ARG A 30 -3.97 8.68 14.60
C ARG A 30 -3.51 7.83 15.78
N GLU A 31 -4.01 6.60 15.89
CA GLU A 31 -3.70 5.68 16.99
C GLU A 31 -2.43 4.85 16.73
N SER A 32 -1.99 4.77 15.47
CA SER A 32 -0.81 4.00 15.08
C SER A 32 0.49 4.62 15.61
N LYS A 33 1.20 3.86 16.45
CA LYS A 33 2.56 4.21 16.91
C LYS A 33 3.53 4.36 15.74
N ASP A 34 3.53 3.40 14.81
CA ASP A 34 4.37 3.43 13.61
C ASP A 34 4.14 4.70 12.78
N PHE A 35 2.89 5.19 12.68
CA PHE A 35 2.59 6.45 12.02
C PHE A 35 3.09 7.66 12.82
N SER A 36 2.99 7.63 14.14
CA SER A 36 3.42 8.75 15.01
C SER A 36 4.93 9.00 14.95
N GLU A 37 5.73 7.96 14.72
CA GLU A 37 7.20 8.02 14.62
C GLU A 37 7.70 8.52 13.26
N LEU A 38 6.84 8.58 12.24
CA LEU A 38 7.20 9.08 10.91
C LEU A 38 7.53 10.58 10.93
N SER A 39 8.42 10.96 10.01
CA SER A 39 8.67 12.37 9.68
C SER A 39 7.39 13.03 9.15
N VAL A 40 7.30 14.37 9.20
CA VAL A 40 6.13 15.10 8.69
C VAL A 40 5.86 14.80 7.21
N GLN A 41 6.94 14.71 6.41
CA GLN A 41 6.85 14.36 4.99
C GLN A 41 6.34 12.93 4.78
N ASP A 42 6.85 11.97 5.56
CA ASP A 42 6.42 10.58 5.49
C ASP A 42 4.98 10.40 5.97
N LYS A 43 4.54 11.16 6.98
CA LYS A 43 3.13 11.16 7.43
C LYS A 43 2.21 11.63 6.31
N ALA A 44 2.55 12.74 5.66
CA ALA A 44 1.77 13.26 4.54
C ALA A 44 1.71 12.24 3.39
N PHE A 45 2.84 11.61 3.07
CA PHE A 45 2.92 10.61 2.02
C PHE A 45 2.13 9.34 2.36
N ALA A 46 2.31 8.78 3.56
CA ALA A 46 1.56 7.62 4.05
C ALA A 46 0.05 7.87 4.09
N THR A 47 -0.37 9.07 4.52
CA THR A 47 -1.79 9.47 4.52
C THR A 47 -2.35 9.54 3.10
N ARG A 48 -1.60 10.12 2.17
CA ARG A 48 -2.01 10.22 0.76
C ARG A 48 -2.15 8.84 0.13
N LEU A 49 -1.23 7.93 0.41
CA LEU A 49 -1.30 6.53 -0.04
C LEU A 49 -2.51 5.81 0.54
N ALA A 50 -2.64 5.77 1.86
CA ALA A 50 -3.68 5.01 2.54
C ALA A 50 -5.08 5.48 2.13
N LEU A 51 -5.32 6.80 2.17
CA LEU A 51 -6.62 7.36 1.77
C LEU A 51 -6.86 7.24 0.26
N GLY A 52 -5.84 7.52 -0.55
CA GLY A 52 -5.95 7.44 -2.00
C GLY A 52 -6.30 6.04 -2.49
N VAL A 53 -5.67 5.02 -1.93
CA VAL A 53 -5.95 3.61 -2.23
C VAL A 53 -7.35 3.22 -1.80
N THR A 54 -7.82 3.66 -0.64
CA THR A 54 -9.20 3.40 -0.20
C THR A 54 -10.23 4.03 -1.13
N LEU A 55 -10.01 5.28 -1.54
CA LEU A 55 -10.94 6.00 -2.42
C LEU A 55 -10.96 5.45 -3.84
N THR A 56 -9.84 4.89 -4.32
CA THR A 56 -9.69 4.41 -5.70
C THR A 56 -9.70 2.89 -5.80
N LYS A 57 -9.98 2.16 -4.71
CA LYS A 57 -9.88 0.69 -4.63
C LYS A 57 -10.52 -0.02 -5.83
N GLY A 58 -11.75 0.34 -6.20
CA GLY A 58 -12.46 -0.29 -7.32
C GLY A 58 -11.72 -0.14 -8.65
N LYS A 59 -11.18 1.06 -8.93
CA LYS A 59 -10.40 1.32 -10.15
C LYS A 59 -9.05 0.59 -10.12
N LEU A 60 -8.42 0.51 -8.94
CA LEU A 60 -7.16 -0.23 -8.77
C LEU A 60 -7.38 -1.72 -8.97
N ASP A 61 -8.50 -2.27 -8.48
CA ASP A 61 -8.87 -3.67 -8.65
C ASP A 61 -9.14 -4.01 -10.12
N GLU A 62 -9.81 -3.13 -10.85
CA GLU A 62 -10.03 -3.26 -12.28
C GLU A 62 -8.72 -3.21 -13.06
N ALA A 63 -7.86 -2.21 -12.78
CA ALA A 63 -6.55 -2.10 -13.39
C ALA A 63 -5.68 -3.35 -13.15
N LEU A 64 -5.66 -3.86 -11.92
CA LEU A 64 -4.97 -5.10 -11.59
C LEU A 64 -5.55 -6.28 -12.37
N LYS A 65 -6.88 -6.43 -12.38
CA LYS A 65 -7.54 -7.54 -13.09
C LYS A 65 -7.22 -7.56 -14.59
N ASN A 66 -7.12 -6.39 -15.23
CA ASN A 66 -6.80 -6.28 -16.66
C ASN A 66 -5.36 -6.70 -17.00
N HIS A 67 -4.45 -6.68 -16.01
CA HIS A 67 -3.04 -7.03 -16.19
C HIS A 67 -2.64 -8.37 -15.55
N LEU A 68 -3.54 -9.00 -14.78
CA LEU A 68 -3.32 -10.33 -14.23
C LEU A 68 -3.69 -11.41 -15.26
N THR A 69 -2.86 -12.45 -15.35
CA THR A 69 -3.20 -13.62 -16.16
C THR A 69 -4.47 -14.28 -15.59
N SER A 70 -5.40 -14.60 -16.49
CA SER A 70 -6.63 -15.31 -16.15
C SER A 70 -6.34 -16.56 -15.32
N GLY A 71 -7.04 -16.71 -14.18
CA GLY A 71 -6.92 -17.87 -13.29
C GLY A 71 -5.93 -17.71 -12.14
N ILE A 72 -5.16 -16.61 -12.06
CA ILE A 72 -4.30 -16.34 -10.90
C ILE A 72 -5.13 -15.81 -9.73
N HIS A 73 -5.08 -16.51 -8.60
CA HIS A 73 -5.62 -16.02 -7.34
C HIS A 73 -4.50 -15.38 -6.51
N LEU A 74 -4.59 -14.09 -6.26
CA LEU A 74 -3.64 -13.38 -5.40
C LEU A 74 -4.05 -13.53 -3.93
N GLU A 75 -3.08 -13.81 -3.06
CA GLU A 75 -3.32 -13.73 -1.62
C GLU A 75 -3.79 -12.30 -1.28
N PRO A 76 -4.83 -12.12 -0.44
CA PRO A 76 -5.38 -10.80 -0.14
C PRO A 76 -4.34 -9.77 0.32
N LYS A 77 -3.32 -10.22 1.07
CA LYS A 77 -2.20 -9.38 1.52
C LYS A 77 -1.34 -8.87 0.36
N VAL A 78 -1.04 -9.73 -0.60
CA VAL A 78 -0.28 -9.38 -1.81
C VAL A 78 -1.11 -8.44 -2.68
N GLN A 79 -2.41 -8.69 -2.81
CA GLN A 79 -3.29 -7.80 -3.55
C GLN A 79 -3.36 -6.40 -2.91
N ASP A 80 -3.44 -6.32 -1.58
CA ASP A 80 -3.40 -5.04 -0.84
C ASP A 80 -2.09 -4.28 -1.08
N ALA A 81 -0.95 -4.97 -1.09
CA ALA A 81 0.35 -4.37 -1.41
C ALA A 81 0.43 -3.86 -2.85
N LEU A 82 -0.08 -4.64 -3.81
CA LEU A 82 -0.14 -4.24 -5.22
C LEU A 82 -1.02 -3.01 -5.43
N ARG A 83 -2.12 -2.88 -4.68
CA ARG A 83 -2.95 -1.65 -4.73
C ARG A 83 -2.17 -0.41 -4.33
N ILE A 84 -1.33 -0.49 -3.28
CA ILE A 84 -0.45 0.63 -2.88
C ILE A 84 0.48 1.00 -4.05
N ALA A 85 1.15 0.01 -4.65
CA ALA A 85 2.12 0.25 -5.72
C ALA A 85 1.47 0.80 -7.00
N VAL A 86 0.34 0.24 -7.41
CA VAL A 86 -0.42 0.70 -8.59
C VAL A 86 -0.95 2.11 -8.38
N PHE A 87 -1.41 2.43 -7.16
CA PHE A 87 -1.84 3.79 -6.85
C PHE A 87 -0.70 4.81 -7.00
N GLU A 88 0.50 4.47 -6.54
CA GLU A 88 1.68 5.33 -6.76
C GLU A 88 1.96 5.56 -8.24
N VAL A 89 1.93 4.49 -9.05
CA VAL A 89 2.24 4.58 -10.48
C VAL A 89 1.18 5.36 -11.25
N LEU A 90 -0.10 5.22 -10.90
CA LEU A 90 -1.21 5.81 -11.64
C LEU A 90 -1.57 7.23 -11.19
N TYR A 91 -1.40 7.55 -9.90
CA TYR A 91 -1.97 8.77 -9.31
C TYR A 91 -0.95 9.67 -8.60
N LEU A 92 0.30 9.23 -8.43
CA LEU A 92 1.35 10.06 -7.84
C LEU A 92 2.44 10.38 -8.85
N GLU A 93 3.12 11.50 -8.64
CA GLU A 93 4.26 11.95 -9.46
C GLU A 93 5.58 11.26 -9.08
N THR A 94 5.50 10.15 -8.33
CA THR A 94 6.67 9.34 -7.98
C THR A 94 7.28 8.79 -9.27
N ARG A 95 8.61 8.85 -9.39
CA ARG A 95 9.30 8.20 -10.52
C ARG A 95 8.89 6.73 -10.60
N ARG A 96 8.51 6.28 -11.81
CA ARG A 96 7.93 4.94 -12.01
C ARG A 96 8.85 3.82 -11.55
N ASP A 97 10.15 3.93 -11.80
CA ASP A 97 11.16 2.96 -11.37
C ASP A 97 11.24 2.83 -9.85
N ALA A 98 11.15 3.95 -9.13
CA ALA A 98 11.10 3.96 -7.67
C ALA A 98 9.79 3.33 -7.15
N ALA A 99 8.64 3.69 -7.71
CA ALA A 99 7.34 3.14 -7.31
C ALA A 99 7.29 1.62 -7.52
N ILE A 100 7.77 1.13 -8.67
CA ILE A 100 7.86 -0.30 -8.98
C ILE A 100 8.80 -1.01 -8.01
N SER A 101 10.02 -0.47 -7.82
CA SER A 101 11.00 -1.07 -6.90
C SER A 101 10.46 -1.16 -5.47
N GLN A 102 9.82 -0.09 -4.98
CA GLN A 102 9.23 -0.06 -3.65
C GLN A 102 8.02 -1.01 -3.52
N GLY A 103 7.22 -1.15 -4.58
CA GLY A 103 6.13 -2.13 -4.63
C GLY A 103 6.63 -3.57 -4.52
N VAL A 104 7.70 -3.92 -5.23
CA VAL A 104 8.34 -5.25 -5.13
C VAL A 104 8.85 -5.51 -3.72
N GLU A 105 9.54 -4.54 -3.12
CA GLU A 105 10.07 -4.68 -1.75
C GLU A 105 8.95 -4.74 -0.70
N LEU A 106 7.82 -4.05 -0.92
CA LEU A 106 6.64 -4.16 -0.08
C LEU A 106 6.08 -5.58 -0.08
N VAL A 107 5.87 -6.16 -1.27
CA VAL A 107 5.37 -7.55 -1.41
C VAL A 107 6.33 -8.54 -0.75
N LYS A 108 7.65 -8.42 -1.00
CA LYS A 108 8.66 -9.27 -0.34
C LYS A 108 8.59 -9.21 1.18
N SER A 109 8.40 -8.01 1.74
CA SER A 109 8.32 -7.81 3.19
C SER A 109 7.09 -8.45 3.85
N ILE A 110 6.06 -8.73 3.06
CA ILE A 110 4.81 -9.37 3.47
C ILE A 110 4.93 -10.89 3.32
N SER A 111 5.45 -11.37 2.19
CA SER A 111 5.68 -12.80 1.95
C SER A 111 6.67 -13.39 2.97
N LYS A 112 7.75 -12.68 3.32
CA LYS A 112 8.71 -13.12 4.35
C LYS A 112 8.09 -13.22 5.76
N ARG A 113 7.00 -12.49 6.01
CA ARG A 113 6.28 -12.49 7.29
C ARG A 113 5.19 -13.56 7.36
N SER A 114 5.03 -14.35 6.30
CA SER A 114 4.01 -15.39 6.15
C SER A 114 4.58 -16.80 6.25
N SER A 115 5.85 -16.93 6.67
CA SER A 115 6.54 -18.20 6.96
C SER A 115 6.64 -18.44 8.45
#